data_AF-A0A2D8HSU6-F1
#
_entry.id   AF-A0A2D8HSU6-F1
#
_cell.length_a   1.000
_cell.length_b   1.000
_cell.length_c   1.000
_cell.angle_alpha   90.00
_cell.angle_beta   90.00
_cell.angle_gamma   90.00
#
_symmetry.space_group_name_H-M   'P 1'
#
loop_
_entity.id
_entity.type
_entity.pdbx_description
1 polymer ?
#
loop_
_entity_poly.entity_id
_entity_poly.type
_entity_poly.pdbx_seq_one_letter_code
_entity_poly.pdbx_strand_id
1 'polypeptide(L)'
;MTNTYKNYFNSQEQLKTASSLLNSKDYESAAAYLKRARESAKHVFNEPVLAANAVQSYTTSSILLIATYIRRHQQLPAYEFQQDSTKQLIQWLNNTNSKSLADLCHYCHQLLITGCQHSRCLGHCLQQLEEHGYAQEQT
;
A
#
# COMPACT_ATOMS: atom_id res chain seq x y z
N MET A 1 -14.26 -1.02 -23.88
CA MET A 1 -13.14 -1.46 -23.02
C MET A 1 -13.73 -2.06 -21.77
N THR A 2 -13.32 -3.27 -21.39
CA THR A 2 -13.71 -3.88 -20.11
C THR A 2 -13.32 -2.93 -18.97
N ASN A 3 -14.16 -2.86 -17.94
CA ASN A 3 -14.00 -1.99 -16.78
C ASN A 3 -12.58 -2.06 -16.17
N THR A 4 -11.92 -3.21 -16.29
CA THR A 4 -10.55 -3.48 -15.86
C THR A 4 -9.50 -2.58 -16.53
N TYR A 5 -9.49 -2.43 -17.85
CA TYR A 5 -8.47 -1.60 -18.52
C TYR A 5 -8.63 -0.12 -18.16
N LYS A 6 -9.88 0.33 -17.99
CA LYS A 6 -10.16 1.68 -17.47
C LYS A 6 -9.58 1.85 -16.07
N ASN A 7 -9.76 0.87 -15.19
CA ASN A 7 -9.19 0.91 -13.84
C ASN A 7 -7.65 0.85 -13.85
N TYR A 8 -7.06 0.11 -14.79
CA TYR A 8 -5.60 0.08 -14.96
C TYR A 8 -5.05 1.46 -15.34
N PHE A 9 -5.56 2.07 -16.42
CA PHE A 9 -5.11 3.40 -16.83
C PHE A 9 -5.42 4.47 -15.77
N ASN A 10 -6.57 4.37 -15.09
CA ASN A 10 -6.90 5.26 -13.97
C ASN A 10 -5.87 5.12 -12.85
N SER A 11 -5.51 3.90 -12.44
CA SER A 11 -4.48 3.70 -11.39
C SER A 11 -3.15 4.40 -11.75
N GLN A 12 -2.71 4.30 -13.01
CA GLN A 12 -1.51 4.97 -13.50
C GLN A 12 -1.63 6.51 -13.48
N GLU A 13 -2.78 7.04 -13.91
CA GLU A 13 -3.05 8.48 -13.91
C GLU A 13 -3.11 9.07 -12.49
N GLN A 14 -3.75 8.35 -11.56
CA GLN A 14 -3.81 8.73 -10.15
C GLN A 14 -2.42 8.73 -9.53
N LEU A 15 -1.58 7.73 -9.81
CA LEU A 15 -0.18 7.68 -9.37
C LEU A 15 0.62 8.86 -9.91
N LYS A 16 0.50 9.17 -11.21
CA LYS A 16 1.20 10.31 -11.82
C LYS A 16 0.80 11.63 -11.16
N THR A 17 -0.51 11.83 -10.93
CA THR A 17 -1.02 13.03 -10.26
C THR A 17 -0.51 13.13 -8.82
N ALA A 18 -0.58 12.02 -8.06
CA ALA A 18 -0.05 11.96 -6.71
C ALA A 18 1.44 12.32 -6.66
N SER A 19 2.28 11.79 -7.57
CA SER A 19 3.70 12.13 -7.63
C SER A 19 3.94 13.62 -7.84
N SER A 20 3.15 14.27 -8.71
CA SER A 20 3.25 15.73 -8.92
C SER A 20 2.90 16.53 -7.65
N LEU A 21 1.86 16.09 -6.92
CA LEU A 21 1.43 16.71 -5.68
C LEU A 21 2.46 16.52 -4.56
N LEU A 22 3.06 15.33 -4.45
CA LEU A 22 4.16 15.06 -3.51
C LEU A 22 5.37 15.96 -3.76
N ASN A 23 5.75 16.16 -5.02
CA ASN A 23 6.84 17.09 -5.40
C ASN A 23 6.52 18.53 -4.99
N SER A 24 5.24 18.91 -5.02
CA SER A 24 4.74 20.21 -4.59
C SER A 24 4.47 20.29 -3.09
N LYS A 25 4.73 19.22 -2.33
CA LYS A 25 4.44 19.06 -0.89
C LYS A 25 2.96 19.20 -0.52
N ASP A 26 2.05 19.05 -1.48
CA ASP A 26 0.61 18.94 -1.21
C ASP A 26 0.26 17.50 -0.79
N TYR A 27 0.59 17.19 0.46
CA TYR A 27 0.43 15.84 1.03
C TYR A 27 -1.03 15.43 1.23
N GLU A 28 -1.93 16.38 1.43
CA GLU A 28 -3.35 16.08 1.64
C GLU A 28 -4.01 15.63 0.33
N SER A 29 -3.83 16.41 -0.74
CA SER A 29 -4.31 16.02 -2.06
C SER A 29 -3.61 14.75 -2.52
N ALA A 30 -2.29 14.64 -2.35
CA ALA A 30 -1.55 13.43 -2.73
C ALA A 30 -2.12 12.17 -2.08
N ALA A 31 -2.46 12.22 -0.78
CA ALA A 31 -3.03 11.08 -0.08
C ALA A 31 -4.37 10.64 -0.69
N ALA A 32 -5.23 11.57 -1.14
CA ALA A 32 -6.49 11.24 -1.79
C ALA A 32 -6.29 10.50 -3.13
N TYR A 33 -5.36 10.97 -3.96
CA TYR A 33 -5.03 10.33 -5.25
C TYR A 33 -4.38 8.95 -5.04
N LEU A 34 -3.49 8.81 -4.06
CA LEU A 34 -2.86 7.53 -3.73
C LEU A 34 -3.89 6.49 -3.26
N LYS A 35 -4.89 6.88 -2.46
CA LYS A 35 -6.01 5.98 -2.09
C LYS A 35 -6.80 5.50 -3.30
N ARG A 36 -7.10 6.39 -4.24
CA ARG A 36 -7.82 6.04 -5.50
C ARG A 36 -6.98 5.11 -6.38
N ALA A 37 -5.68 5.34 -6.46
CA ALA A 37 -4.76 4.47 -7.19
C ALA A 37 -4.75 3.03 -6.62
N ARG A 38 -4.69 2.90 -5.29
CA ARG A 38 -4.77 1.62 -4.56
C ARG A 38 -6.06 0.86 -4.89
N GLU A 39 -7.20 1.53 -4.76
CA GLU A 39 -8.49 0.88 -5.01
C GLU A 39 -8.65 0.48 -6.48
N SER A 40 -8.21 1.33 -7.40
CA SER A 40 -8.21 1.00 -8.84
C SER A 40 -7.33 -0.22 -9.13
N ALA A 41 -6.15 -0.32 -8.52
CA ALA A 41 -5.26 -1.48 -8.68
C ALA A 41 -5.90 -2.77 -8.16
N LYS A 42 -6.65 -2.73 -7.05
CA LYS A 42 -7.37 -3.90 -6.54
C LYS A 42 -8.37 -4.47 -7.54
N HIS A 43 -9.10 -3.61 -8.24
CA HIS A 43 -10.05 -4.04 -9.27
C HIS A 43 -9.39 -4.63 -10.52
N VAL A 44 -8.08 -4.38 -10.73
CA VAL A 44 -7.33 -4.86 -11.90
C VAL A 44 -6.73 -6.25 -11.66
N PHE A 45 -6.47 -6.64 -10.42
CA PHE A 45 -5.73 -7.87 -10.08
C PHE A 45 -6.30 -9.14 -10.72
N ASN A 46 -7.63 -9.25 -10.84
CA ASN A 46 -8.27 -10.45 -11.38
C ASN A 46 -8.10 -10.62 -12.90
N GLU A 47 -7.54 -9.63 -13.60
CA GLU A 47 -7.21 -9.73 -15.02
C GLU A 47 -5.80 -10.32 -15.18
N PRO A 48 -5.65 -11.56 -15.68
CA PRO A 48 -4.35 -12.26 -15.66
C PRO A 48 -3.22 -11.50 -16.34
N VAL A 49 -3.51 -10.81 -17.45
CA VAL A 49 -2.51 -10.04 -18.20
C VAL A 49 -2.10 -8.73 -17.51
N LEU A 50 -2.88 -8.27 -16.52
CA LEU A 50 -2.63 -7.04 -15.75
C LEU A 50 -2.31 -7.30 -14.28
N ALA A 51 -2.41 -8.53 -13.79
CA ALA A 51 -2.25 -8.86 -12.37
C ALA A 51 -0.90 -8.39 -11.80
N ALA A 52 0.20 -8.58 -12.53
CA ALA A 52 1.51 -8.10 -12.10
C ALA A 52 1.57 -6.56 -11.97
N ASN A 53 0.96 -5.86 -12.94
CA ASN A 53 0.85 -4.40 -12.89
C ASN A 53 -0.02 -3.92 -11.73
N ALA A 54 -1.09 -4.65 -11.41
CA ALA A 54 -1.96 -4.38 -10.27
C ALA A 54 -1.17 -4.49 -8.96
N VAL A 55 -0.41 -5.57 -8.76
CA VAL A 55 0.43 -5.76 -7.57
C VAL A 55 1.42 -4.62 -7.41
N GLN A 56 2.16 -4.27 -8.46
CA GLN A 56 3.14 -3.18 -8.41
C GLN A 56 2.48 -1.83 -8.12
N SER A 57 1.40 -1.49 -8.83
CA SER A 57 0.70 -0.21 -8.66
C SER A 57 0.12 -0.08 -7.25
N TYR A 58 -0.45 -1.17 -6.72
CA TYR A 58 -0.94 -1.22 -5.35
C TYR A 58 0.18 -1.01 -4.34
N THR A 59 1.29 -1.74 -4.47
CA THR A 59 2.43 -1.62 -3.55
C THR A 59 3.06 -0.23 -3.58
N THR A 60 3.31 0.34 -4.77
CA THR A 60 3.85 1.69 -4.91
C THR A 60 2.93 2.72 -4.27
N SER A 61 1.63 2.67 -4.58
CA SER A 61 0.66 3.63 -4.01
C SER A 61 0.53 3.46 -2.49
N SER A 62 0.58 2.24 -1.96
CA SER A 62 0.60 1.98 -0.52
C SER A 62 1.84 2.56 0.17
N ILE A 63 3.04 2.31 -0.34
CA ILE A 63 4.28 2.81 0.26
C ILE A 63 4.28 4.35 0.28
N LEU A 64 3.92 4.98 -0.84
CA LEU A 64 3.83 6.43 -0.93
C LEU A 64 2.76 6.99 0.01
N LEU A 65 1.62 6.32 0.15
CA LEU A 65 0.54 6.75 1.05
C LEU A 65 0.99 6.73 2.50
N ILE A 66 1.61 5.63 2.93
CA ILE A 66 2.16 5.46 4.28
C ILE A 66 3.22 6.53 4.56
N ALA A 67 4.16 6.74 3.64
CA ALA A 67 5.17 7.80 3.76
C ALA A 67 4.54 9.21 3.86
N THR A 68 3.48 9.47 3.10
CA THR A 68 2.71 10.72 3.15
C THR A 68 2.09 10.94 4.52
N TYR A 69 1.45 9.92 5.10
CA TYR A 69 0.87 9.98 6.44
C TYR A 69 1.93 10.17 7.53
N ILE A 70 3.07 9.47 7.45
CA ILE A 70 4.21 9.68 8.35
C ILE A 70 4.70 11.13 8.26
N ARG A 71 4.84 11.68 7.04
CA ARG A 71 5.31 13.06 6.84
C ARG A 71 4.37 14.11 7.42
N ARG A 72 3.07 13.78 7.51
CA ARG A 72 2.03 14.57 8.17
C ARG A 72 1.89 14.30 9.67
N HIS A 73 2.80 13.53 10.27
CA HIS A 73 2.75 13.14 11.69
C HIS A 73 1.51 12.32 12.08
N GLN A 74 0.92 11.59 11.12
CA GLN A 74 -0.26 10.76 11.32
C GLN A 74 0.15 9.28 11.36
N GLN A 75 0.72 8.86 12.49
CA GLN A 75 1.31 7.52 12.66
C GLN A 75 0.27 6.39 12.65
N LEU A 76 -0.85 6.55 13.36
CA LEU A 76 -1.88 5.51 13.44
C LEU A 76 -2.48 5.19 12.05
N PRO A 77 -2.93 6.18 11.23
CA PRO A 77 -3.37 5.90 9.87
C PRO A 77 -2.27 5.25 8.99
N ALA A 78 -1.02 5.67 9.14
CA ALA A 78 0.09 5.07 8.42
C ALA A 78 0.27 3.57 8.76
N TYR A 79 0.13 3.22 10.04
CA TYR A 79 0.18 1.83 10.50
C TYR A 79 -1.02 1.01 9.98
N GLU A 80 -2.24 1.54 10.08
CA GLU A 80 -3.44 0.87 9.54
C GLU A 80 -3.30 0.59 8.05
N PHE A 81 -2.77 1.53 7.26
CA PHE A 81 -2.52 1.33 5.83
C PHE A 81 -1.42 0.30 5.56
N GLN A 82 -0.40 0.19 6.41
CA GLN A 82 0.58 -0.88 6.31
C GLN A 82 -0.08 -2.24 6.54
N GLN A 83 -0.84 -2.39 7.63
CA GLN A 83 -1.54 -3.65 7.95
C GLN A 83 -2.50 -4.08 6.83
N ASP A 84 -3.32 -3.14 6.34
CA ASP A 84 -4.25 -3.37 5.22
C ASP A 84 -3.51 -3.80 3.95
N SER A 85 -2.40 -3.14 3.63
CA SER A 85 -1.59 -3.46 2.47
C SER A 85 -0.92 -4.83 2.57
N THR A 86 -0.42 -5.19 3.76
CA THR A 86 0.11 -6.52 4.04
C THR A 86 -0.95 -7.60 3.88
N LYS A 87 -2.14 -7.42 4.46
CA LYS A 87 -3.26 -8.37 4.32
C LYS A 87 -3.63 -8.60 2.86
N GLN A 88 -3.72 -7.52 2.06
CA GLN A 88 -4.05 -7.62 0.65
C GLN A 88 -2.99 -8.38 -0.17
N LEU A 89 -1.69 -8.11 0.08
CA LEU A 89 -0.59 -8.77 -0.64
C LEU A 89 -0.48 -10.25 -0.27
N ILE A 90 -0.70 -10.61 0.99
CA ILE A 90 -0.78 -12.00 1.44
C ILE A 90 -1.99 -12.70 0.83
N GLN A 91 -3.15 -12.03 0.75
CA GLN A 91 -4.33 -12.58 0.10
C GLN A 91 -4.06 -12.89 -1.39
N TRP A 92 -3.41 -11.97 -2.12
CA TRP A 92 -3.04 -12.21 -3.52
C TRP A 92 -2.00 -13.30 -3.69
N LEU A 93 -1.02 -13.38 -2.79
CA LEU A 93 -0.05 -14.47 -2.74
C LEU A 93 -0.74 -15.84 -2.58
N ASN A 94 -1.72 -15.94 -1.68
CA ASN A 94 -2.43 -17.20 -1.41
C ASN A 94 -3.42 -17.60 -2.51
N ASN A 95 -3.87 -16.64 -3.32
CA ASN A 95 -4.90 -16.85 -4.34
C ASN A 95 -4.35 -16.97 -5.77
N THR A 96 -3.04 -16.80 -5.98
CA THR A 96 -2.43 -16.94 -7.31
C THR A 96 -1.96 -18.37 -7.58
N ASN A 97 -2.25 -18.87 -8.78
CA ASN A 97 -1.69 -20.13 -9.28
C ASN A 97 -0.39 -19.94 -10.08
N SER A 98 0.02 -18.68 -10.30
CA SER A 98 1.24 -18.34 -11.03
C SER A 98 2.41 -18.15 -10.06
N LYS A 99 3.48 -18.93 -10.24
CA LYS A 99 4.72 -18.80 -9.47
C LYS A 99 5.32 -17.39 -9.58
N SER A 100 5.38 -16.83 -10.78
CA SER A 100 5.96 -15.49 -10.98
C SER A 100 5.16 -14.40 -10.27
N LEU A 101 3.84 -14.54 -10.23
CA LEU A 101 2.99 -13.60 -9.50
C LEU A 101 3.09 -13.80 -7.99
N ALA A 102 3.25 -15.04 -7.52
CA ALA A 102 3.53 -15.33 -6.11
C ALA A 102 4.85 -14.70 -5.66
N ASP A 103 5.93 -14.90 -6.43
CA ASP A 103 7.25 -14.31 -6.15
C ASP A 103 7.16 -12.78 -6.11
N LEU A 104 6.40 -12.16 -7.03
CA LEU A 104 6.17 -10.73 -7.04
C LEU A 104 5.39 -10.25 -5.80
N CYS A 105 4.30 -10.92 -5.43
CA CYS A 105 3.55 -10.58 -4.21
C CYS A 105 4.42 -10.69 -2.96
N HIS A 106 5.25 -11.75 -2.88
CA HIS A 106 6.20 -11.93 -1.78
C HIS A 106 7.22 -10.80 -1.71
N TYR A 107 7.86 -10.47 -2.85
CA TYR A 107 8.80 -9.36 -2.93
C TYR A 107 8.17 -8.03 -2.55
N CYS A 108 6.98 -7.73 -3.08
CA CYS A 108 6.25 -6.50 -2.79
C CYS A 108 5.83 -6.41 -1.31
N HIS A 109 5.48 -7.53 -0.68
CA HIS A 109 5.20 -7.59 0.75
C HIS A 109 6.46 -7.28 1.58
N GLN A 110 7.61 -7.88 1.25
CA GLN A 110 8.88 -7.57 1.91
C GLN A 110 9.26 -6.10 1.74
N LEU A 111 9.13 -5.57 0.53
CA LEU A 111 9.42 -4.16 0.23
C LEU A 111 8.57 -3.21 1.07
N LEU A 112 7.28 -3.50 1.24
CA LEU A 112 6.37 -2.73 2.08
C LEU A 112 6.84 -2.73 3.55
N ILE A 113 7.12 -3.91 4.11
CA ILE A 113 7.56 -4.06 5.51
C ILE A 113 8.89 -3.33 5.74
N THR A 114 9.91 -3.60 4.92
CA THR A 114 11.22 -2.97 5.05
C THR A 114 11.16 -1.45 4.86
N GLY A 115 10.33 -0.97 3.93
CA GLY A 115 10.10 0.46 3.72
C GLY A 115 9.53 1.15 4.96
N CYS A 116 8.58 0.50 5.64
CA CYS A 116 7.97 1.04 6.86
C CYS A 116 8.90 0.97 8.08
N GLN A 117 9.68 -0.11 8.24
CA GLN A 117 10.61 -0.32 9.35
C GLN A 117 11.74 0.72 9.39
N HIS A 118 12.23 1.17 8.23
CA HIS A 118 13.23 2.24 8.18
C HIS A 118 12.66 3.63 8.54
N SER A 119 11.34 3.78 8.57
CA SER A 119 10.74 5.01 9.10
C SER A 119 10.71 4.94 10.64
N ARG A 120 11.66 5.66 11.27
CA ARG A 120 11.80 5.70 12.74
C ARG A 120 10.48 6.00 13.47
N CYS A 121 9.60 6.79 12.85
CA CYS A 121 8.30 7.15 13.41
C CYS A 121 7.29 5.99 13.48
N LEU A 122 7.33 5.04 12.53
CA LEU A 122 6.39 3.93 12.51
C LEU A 122 6.90 2.75 13.35
N GLY A 123 8.21 2.50 13.34
CA GLY A 123 8.84 1.51 14.23
C GLY A 123 8.57 1.77 15.71
N HIS A 124 8.64 3.03 16.16
CA HIS A 124 8.28 3.39 17.53
C HIS A 124 6.78 3.25 17.82
N CYS A 125 5.91 3.57 16.86
CA CYS A 125 4.46 3.39 17.02
C CYS A 125 4.08 1.91 17.13
N LEU A 126 4.70 1.05 16.32
CA LEU A 126 4.59 -0.41 16.40
C LEU A 126 4.96 -0.93 17.78
N GLN A 127 6.14 -0.53 18.27
CA GLN A 127 6.62 -0.94 19.59
C GLN A 127 5.68 -0.48 20.71
N GLN A 128 5.18 0.76 20.64
CA GLN A 128 4.21 1.26 21.62
C GLN A 128 2.87 0.52 21.55
N LEU A 129 2.36 0.20 20.36
CA LEU A 129 1.11 -0.55 20.21
C LEU A 129 1.25 -1.99 20.71
N GLU A 130 2.40 -2.64 20.50
CA GLU A 130 2.72 -3.94 21.08
C GLU A 130 2.75 -3.86 22.61
N GLU A 131 3.47 -2.89 23.18
CA GLU A 131 3.56 -2.68 24.63
C GLU A 131 2.19 -2.39 25.28
N HIS A 132 1.29 -1.66 24.60
CA HIS A 132 -0.06 -1.38 25.11
C HIS A 132 -1.04 -2.55 24.92
N GLY A 133 -0.87 -3.35 23.86
CA GLY A 133 -1.65 -4.58 23.65
C GLY A 133 -1.37 -5.64 24.73
N TYR A 134 -0.09 -5.81 25.10
CA TYR A 134 0.30 -6.72 26.19
C TYR A 134 -0.23 -6.28 27.57
N ALA A 135 -0.44 -4.98 27.80
CA ALA A 135 -0.99 -4.48 29.06
C ALA A 135 -2.49 -4.76 29.24
N GLN A 136 -3.25 -4.95 28.15
CA GLN A 136 -4.68 -5.29 28.20
C GLN A 136 -4.94 -6.79 28.36
N GLU A 137 -3.98 -7.67 28.05
CA GLU A 137 -4.11 -9.12 28.19
C GLU A 137 -3.73 -9.66 29.59
N GLN A 138 -3.31 -8.79 30.52
CA GLN A 138 -2.87 -9.15 31.89
C GLN A 138 -3.81 -8.65 33.02
N THR A 139 -5.00 -8.14 32.70
CA THR A 139 -6.04 -7.77 33.68
C THR A 139 -7.31 -8.58 33.47
#